data_AF-A0A4V3DYS7-F1
#
_entry.id   AF-A0A4V3DYS7-F1
#
_cell.length_a   1.000
_cell.length_b   1.000
_cell.length_c   1.000
_cell.angle_alpha   90.00
_cell.angle_beta   90.00
_cell.angle_gamma   90.00
#
_symmetry.space_group_name_H-M   'P 1'
#
loop_
_entity.id
_entity.type
_entity.pdbx_description
1 polymer ?
#
loop_
_entity_poly.entity_id
_entity_poly.type
_entity_poly.pdbx_seq_one_letter_code
_entity_poly.pdbx_strand_id
1 'polypeptide(L)'
;MDAIPSEQTVQDARSAARLSLSQQPLIQLSYSLTRCGMYVVTSPEADWLMVTGYTQTAARMTAMVAFQRVSIWCGVGVRLPPAD
;
A
#
# COMPACT_ATOMS: atom_id res chain seq x y z
N MET A 1 -9.45 6.99 -24.08
CA MET A 1 -8.56 8.05 -23.58
C MET A 1 -7.81 7.45 -22.40
N ASP A 2 -6.63 6.90 -22.66
CA ASP A 2 -5.74 6.46 -21.59
C ASP A 2 -5.15 7.72 -20.97
N ALA A 3 -5.55 8.03 -19.73
CA ALA A 3 -4.94 9.10 -18.98
C ALA A 3 -3.46 8.74 -18.81
N ILE A 4 -2.57 9.57 -19.36
CA ILE A 4 -1.14 9.42 -19.14
C ILE A 4 -0.94 9.48 -17.62
N PRO A 5 -0.40 8.42 -17.00
CA PRO A 5 -0.22 8.38 -15.56
C PRO A 5 0.71 9.52 -15.15
N SER A 6 0.34 10.22 -14.08
CA SER A 6 1.17 11.30 -13.54
C SER A 6 2.54 10.77 -13.13
N GLU A 7 3.57 11.62 -13.10
CA GLU A 7 4.91 11.24 -12.63
C GLU A 7 4.88 10.63 -11.22
N GLN A 8 3.96 11.12 -10.37
CA GLN A 8 3.70 10.58 -9.03
C GLN A 8 3.26 9.10 -9.11
N THR A 9 2.30 8.78 -9.97
CA THR A 9 1.81 7.41 -10.18
C THR A 9 2.94 6.47 -10.63
N VAL A 10 3.87 6.95 -11.46
CA VAL A 10 5.04 6.19 -11.92
C VAL A 10 6.04 5.96 -10.78
N GLN A 11 6.21 6.93 -9.88
CA GLN A 11 7.10 6.83 -8.73
C GLN A 11 6.54 5.86 -7.67
N ASP A 12 5.25 5.95 -7.38
CA ASP A 12 4.52 5.05 -6.47
C ASP A 12 4.66 3.60 -6.94
N ALA A 13 4.48 3.38 -8.23
CA ALA A 13 4.67 2.10 -8.89
C ALA A 13 6.08 1.52 -8.76
N ARG A 14 7.12 2.34 -9.02
CA ARG A 14 8.51 1.91 -8.87
C ARG A 14 8.84 1.50 -7.43
N SER A 15 8.30 2.21 -6.44
CA SER A 15 8.49 1.87 -5.03
C SER A 15 7.82 0.53 -4.68
N ALA A 16 6.59 0.29 -5.14
CA ALA A 16 5.88 -0.98 -4.94
C ALA A 16 6.56 -2.17 -5.64
N ALA A 17 7.05 -1.97 -6.87
CA ALA A 17 7.84 -2.97 -7.58
C ALA A 17 9.15 -3.29 -6.85
N ARG A 18 9.84 -2.28 -6.32
CA ARG A 18 11.06 -2.46 -5.51
C ARG A 18 10.77 -3.26 -4.25
N LEU A 19 9.69 -2.96 -3.54
CA LEU A 19 9.24 -3.71 -2.37
C LEU A 19 8.98 -5.18 -2.72
N SER A 20 8.27 -5.44 -3.81
CA SER A 20 7.97 -6.78 -4.32
C SER A 20 9.22 -7.58 -4.71
N LEU A 21 10.16 -6.94 -5.42
CA LEU A 21 11.37 -7.56 -5.94
C LEU A 21 12.45 -7.77 -4.87
N SER A 22 12.46 -6.92 -3.83
CA SER A 22 13.45 -7.00 -2.75
C SER A 22 13.32 -8.24 -1.86
N GLN A 23 12.29 -9.07 -2.06
CA GLN A 23 11.97 -10.22 -1.20
C GLN A 23 11.95 -9.86 0.30
N GLN A 24 11.69 -8.60 0.67
CA GLN A 24 11.47 -8.23 2.05
C GLN A 24 10.13 -8.84 2.47
N PRO A 25 10.13 -9.81 3.41
CA PRO A 25 8.95 -10.62 3.64
C PRO A 25 7.78 -9.86 4.28
N LEU A 26 7.99 -8.63 4.79
CA LEU A 26 6.96 -7.87 5.50
C LEU A 26 7.09 -6.38 5.18
N ILE A 27 6.15 -5.84 4.39
CA ILE A 27 5.90 -4.41 4.31
C ILE A 27 5.51 -3.92 5.70
N GLN A 28 6.23 -2.94 6.27
CA GLN A 28 5.90 -2.41 7.58
C GLN A 28 4.70 -1.46 7.49
N LEU A 29 3.66 -1.76 8.27
CA LEU A 29 2.48 -0.91 8.38
C LEU A 29 2.48 -0.22 9.74
N SER A 30 2.45 1.10 9.73
CA SER A 30 2.32 1.95 10.91
C SER A 30 0.87 2.38 11.06
N TYR A 31 0.30 2.20 12.26
CA TYR A 31 -1.10 2.50 12.56
C TYR A 31 -1.19 3.70 13.50
N SER A 32 -2.11 4.61 13.25
CA SER A 32 -2.39 5.75 14.14
C SER A 32 -3.90 5.96 14.27
N LEU A 33 -4.39 6.06 15.50
CA LEU A 33 -5.80 6.35 15.76
C LEU A 33 -6.04 7.86 15.72
N THR A 34 -6.98 8.28 14.88
CA THR A 34 -7.40 9.69 14.76
C THR A 34 -8.41 10.05 15.83
N ARG A 35 -8.59 11.37 16.07
CA ARG A 35 -9.61 11.89 17.00
C ARG A 35 -11.04 11.52 16.60
N CYS A 36 -11.27 11.20 15.32
CA CYS A 36 -12.56 10.77 14.79
C CYS A 36 -12.80 9.25 14.93
N GLY A 37 -11.89 8.51 15.58
CA GLY A 37 -12.01 7.06 15.78
C GLY A 37 -11.60 6.21 14.57
N MET A 38 -11.00 6.80 13.53
CA MET A 38 -10.48 6.05 12.38
C MET A 38 -9.00 5.72 12.57
N TYR A 39 -8.60 4.52 12.16
CA TYR A 39 -7.21 4.10 12.03
C TYR A 39 -6.66 4.58 10.69
N VAL A 40 -5.57 5.34 10.74
CA VAL A 40 -4.74 5.71 9.58
C VAL A 40 -3.60 4.70 9.49
N VAL A 41 -3.34 4.21 8.29
CA VAL A 41 -2.24 3.31 7.97
C VAL A 41 -1.28 4.00 7.02
N THR A 42 0.00 3.95 7.35
CA THR A 42 1.11 4.44 6.53
C THR A 42 2.22 3.38 6.47
N SER A 43 3.14 3.49 5.51
CA SER A 43 4.33 2.63 5.42
C SER A 43 5.54 3.50 5.11
N PRO A 44 6.65 3.39 5.86
CA PRO A 44 7.86 4.14 5.58
C PRO A 44 8.50 3.75 4.23
N GLU A 45 8.20 2.54 3.73
CA GLU A 45 8.67 2.05 2.44
C GLU A 45 7.76 2.42 1.26
N ALA A 46 6.54 2.91 1.55
CA ALA A 46 5.56 3.36 0.58
C ALA A 46 4.98 4.70 1.02
N ASP A 47 5.67 5.78 0.65
CA ASP A 47 5.29 7.17 0.93
C ASP A 47 3.90 7.55 0.36
N TRP A 48 3.49 6.88 -0.71
CA TRP A 48 2.17 6.99 -1.31
C TRP A 48 1.06 6.26 -0.53
N LEU A 49 1.41 5.38 0.40
CA LEU A 49 0.43 4.62 1.18
C LEU A 49 -0.08 5.48 2.35
N MET A 50 -1.26 6.05 2.18
CA MET A 50 -2.05 6.63 3.27
C MET A 50 -3.50 6.20 3.12
N VAL A 51 -3.96 5.29 3.98
CA VAL A 51 -5.33 4.77 3.94
C VAL A 51 -5.98 4.82 5.32
N THR A 52 -7.31 4.83 5.36
CA THR A 52 -8.08 4.93 6.61
C THR A 52 -9.12 3.83 6.74
N GLY A 53 -9.42 3.41 7.96
CA GLY A 53 -10.53 2.49 8.26
C GLY A 53 -11.08 2.67 9.67
N TYR A 54 -12.36 2.33 9.88
CA TYR A 54 -13.01 2.41 11.20
C TYR A 54 -12.49 1.38 12.21
N THR A 55 -11.84 0.32 11.73
CA THR A 55 -11.13 -0.66 12.55
C THR A 55 -9.73 -0.85 12.01
N GLN A 56 -8.81 -1.32 12.87
CA GLN A 56 -7.45 -1.63 12.47
C GLN A 56 -7.41 -2.67 11.34
N THR A 57 -8.28 -3.68 11.42
CA THR A 57 -8.44 -4.73 10.40
C THR A 57 -8.93 -4.16 9.07
N ALA A 58 -9.93 -3.28 9.08
CA ALA A 58 -10.42 -2.65 7.87
C ALA A 58 -9.33 -1.81 7.19
N ALA A 59 -8.60 -1.01 7.97
CA ALA A 59 -7.52 -0.19 7.44
C ALA A 59 -6.37 -1.05 6.87
N ARG A 60 -6.04 -2.17 7.53
CA ARG A 60 -5.08 -3.17 7.03
C ARG A 60 -5.54 -3.76 5.69
N MET A 61 -6.79 -4.18 5.56
CA MET A 61 -7.32 -4.69 4.30
C MET A 61 -7.26 -3.66 3.18
N THR A 62 -7.61 -2.40 3.45
CA THR A 62 -7.50 -1.32 2.47
C THR A 62 -6.05 -1.10 2.03
N ALA A 63 -5.09 -1.16 2.95
CA ALA A 63 -3.68 -1.05 2.63
C ALA A 63 -3.20 -2.18 1.72
N MET A 64 -3.59 -3.43 2.04
CA MET A 64 -3.26 -4.60 1.22
C MET A 64 -3.82 -4.51 -0.20
N VAL A 65 -5.07 -4.04 -0.35
CA VAL A 65 -5.68 -3.81 -1.67
C VAL A 65 -4.94 -2.72 -2.45
N ALA A 66 -4.50 -1.65 -1.77
CA ALA A 66 -3.73 -0.59 -2.41
C ALA A 66 -2.40 -1.13 -2.96
N PHE A 67 -1.64 -1.88 -2.15
CA PHE A 67 -0.43 -2.56 -2.62
C PHE A 67 -0.70 -3.49 -3.81
N GLN A 68 -1.75 -4.32 -3.73
CA GLN A 68 -2.08 -5.23 -4.82
C GLN A 68 -2.39 -4.48 -6.13
N ARG A 69 -3.15 -3.38 -6.06
CA ARG A 69 -3.51 -2.55 -7.24
C ARG A 69 -2.27 -1.93 -7.88
N VAL A 70 -1.42 -1.29 -7.09
CA VAL A 70 -0.18 -0.68 -7.61
C VAL A 70 0.71 -1.74 -8.25
N SER A 71 0.76 -2.93 -7.66
CA SER A 71 1.63 -4.00 -8.15
C SER A 71 1.13 -4.63 -9.45
N ILE A 72 -0.20 -4.84 -9.56
CA ILE A 72 -0.84 -5.21 -10.83
C ILE A 72 -0.55 -4.17 -11.91
N TRP A 73 -0.66 -2.88 -11.59
CA TRP A 73 -0.35 -1.80 -12.52
C TRP A 73 1.11 -1.81 -12.99
N CYS A 74 2.04 -2.22 -12.12
CA CYS A 74 3.45 -2.38 -12.45
C CYS A 74 3.79 -3.65 -13.25
N GLY A 75 2.83 -4.58 -13.41
CA GLY A 75 3.12 -5.92 -13.92
C GLY A 75 3.97 -6.80 -12.98
N VAL A 76 4.03 -6.46 -11.68
CA VAL A 76 4.80 -7.19 -10.66
C VAL A 76 3.83 -7.79 -9.64
N GLY A 77 3.88 -9.11 -9.41
CA GLY A 77 3.02 -9.74 -8.41
C GLY A 77 3.51 -9.48 -6.99
N VAL A 78 2.77 -8.72 -6.17
CA VAL A 78 3.00 -8.68 -4.72
C VAL A 78 2.48 -9.97 -4.09
N ARG A 79 3.35 -10.68 -3.39
CA ARG A 79 2.93 -11.66 -2.39
C ARG A 79 2.63 -10.92 -1.09
N LEU A 80 1.36 -10.87 -0.73
CA LEU A 80 0.94 -10.40 0.58
C LEU A 80 1.22 -11.51 1.62
N PRO A 81 1.60 -11.15 2.86
CA PRO A 81 1.67 -12.13 3.95
C PRO A 81 0.29 -12.73 4.22
N PRO A 82 0.22 -13.97 4.72
CA PRO A 82 -1.05 -14.60 5.07
C PRO A 82 -1.83 -13.73 6.08
N ALA A 83 -3.15 -13.69 5.92
CA ALA A 83 -4.04 -13.16 6.93
C ALA A 83 -4.09 -14.19 8.07
N ASP A 84 -3.56 -13.83 9.24
CA ASP A 84 -3.87 -14.51 10.50
C ASP A 84 -5.37 -14.43 10.80
#